data_AF-A0A0F8ZTQ2-F1
#
_entry.id   AF-A0A0F8ZTQ2-F1
#
_cell.length_a   1.000
_cell.length_b   1.000
_cell.length_c   1.000
_cell.angle_alpha   90.00
_cell.angle_beta   90.00
_cell.angle_gamma   90.00
#
_symmetry.space_group_name_H-M   'P 1'
#
loop_
_entity.id
_entity.type
_entity.pdbx_description
1 polymer ?
#
loop_
_entity_poly.entity_id
_entity_poly.type
_entity_poly.pdbx_seq_one_letter_code
_entity_poly.pdbx_strand_id
1 'polypeptide(L)'
;PLSDVLYEIRRERVTELYGEGRRFGDLMRWRAHKLWIGKRFTGTYYTAELKLVDADVLANEDGYLDPLINSLNGPIFKGNPGYGFNPEKDYLLPLPTNELTLNTNLQQNPGW
;
A
#
# COMPACT_ATOMS: atom_id res chain seq x y z
N PRO A 1 -2.93 1.64 21.89
CA PRO A 1 -3.62 2.80 21.31
C PRO A 1 -2.58 3.90 21.05
N LEU A 2 -2.73 4.70 19.99
CA LEU A 2 -1.81 5.80 19.70
C LEU A 2 -2.10 6.95 20.66
N SER A 3 -1.08 7.62 21.21
CA SER A 3 -1.30 8.86 21.97
C SER A 3 -1.62 10.01 21.01
N ASP A 4 -2.38 11.00 21.49
CA ASP A 4 -2.77 12.18 20.70
C ASP A 4 -1.55 12.92 20.13
N VAL A 5 -0.50 13.09 20.95
CA VAL A 5 0.75 13.70 20.51
C VAL A 5 1.40 12.90 19.38
N LEU A 6 1.45 11.57 19.49
CA LEU A 6 2.05 10.74 18.45
C LEU A 6 1.17 10.70 17.18
N TYR A 7 -0.15 10.81 17.32
CA TYR A 7 -1.06 10.97 16.19
C TYR A 7 -0.74 12.26 15.41
N GLU A 8 -0.64 13.40 16.10
CA GLU A 8 -0.33 14.67 15.46
C GLU A 8 1.06 14.67 14.80
N ILE A 9 2.08 14.11 15.47
CA ILE A 9 3.41 13.95 14.84
C ILE A 9 3.32 13.13 13.54
N ARG A 10 2.54 12.05 13.52
CA ARG A 10 2.40 11.22 12.32
C ARG A 10 1.61 11.94 11.24
N ARG A 11 0.57 12.71 11.61
CA ARG A 11 -0.25 13.52 10.71
C ARG A 11 0.58 14.61 10.04
N GLU A 12 1.30 15.42 10.81
CA GLU A 12 2.16 16.50 10.31
C GLU A 12 3.22 15.96 9.36
N ARG A 13 3.84 14.83 9.69
CA ARG A 13 4.81 14.19 8.78
C ARG A 13 4.22 13.77 7.44
N VAL A 14 2.93 13.42 7.37
CA VAL A 14 2.27 13.10 6.09
C VAL A 14 2.14 14.34 5.23
N THR A 15 1.75 15.46 5.85
CA THR A 15 1.49 16.72 5.16
C THR A 15 2.79 17.42 4.78
N GLU A 16 3.70 17.60 5.72
CA GLU A 16 4.96 18.33 5.52
C GLU A 16 5.88 17.64 4.50
N LEU A 17 6.01 16.31 4.58
CA LEU A 17 6.93 15.52 3.74
C LEU A 17 6.22 14.83 2.57
N TYR A 18 5.06 15.38 2.16
CA TYR A 18 4.29 14.82 1.06
C TYR A 18 5.10 14.90 -0.25
N GLY A 19 5.18 13.78 -0.98
CA GLY A 19 5.93 13.71 -2.25
C GLY A 19 7.45 13.53 -2.10
N GLU A 20 8.01 13.51 -0.89
CA GLU A 20 9.46 13.40 -0.68
C GLU A 20 9.99 11.97 -0.48
N GLY A 21 9.19 10.95 -0.83
CA GLY A 21 9.60 9.54 -0.68
C GLY A 21 9.71 9.05 0.78
N ARG A 22 9.35 9.86 1.78
CA ARG A 22 9.44 9.50 3.21
C ARG A 22 8.31 8.58 3.68
N ARG A 23 7.17 8.62 2.99
CA ARG A 23 5.94 7.95 3.43
C ARG A 23 6.10 6.44 3.59
N PHE A 24 6.78 5.78 2.65
CA PHE A 24 6.97 4.33 2.70
C PHE A 24 7.78 3.90 3.93
N GLY A 25 8.93 4.54 4.17
CA GLY A 25 9.76 4.26 5.35
C GLY A 25 9.04 4.51 6.67
N ASP A 26 8.21 5.57 6.72
CA ASP A 26 7.36 5.87 7.87
C ASP A 26 6.33 4.77 8.14
N LEU A 27 5.63 4.30 7.11
CA LEU A 27 4.65 3.22 7.25
C LEU A 27 5.30 1.89 7.68
N MET A 28 6.49 1.59 7.16
CA MET A 28 7.24 0.38 7.51
C MET A 28 7.69 0.41 8.98
N ARG A 29 8.38 1.48 9.42
CA ARG A 29 8.87 1.59 10.80
C ARG A 29 7.75 1.68 11.85
N TRP A 30 6.56 2.14 11.45
CA TRP A 30 5.38 2.17 12.32
C TRP A 30 4.59 0.87 12.32
N ARG A 31 5.02 -0.14 11.56
CA ARG A 31 4.31 -1.42 11.37
C ARG A 31 2.86 -1.21 10.92
N ALA A 32 2.63 -0.24 10.04
CA ALA A 32 1.30 0.31 9.75
C ALA A 32 0.48 -0.45 8.69
N HIS A 33 0.93 -1.63 8.26
CA HIS A 33 0.29 -2.50 7.25
C HIS A 33 -1.24 -2.63 7.31
N LYS A 34 -1.80 -2.67 8.52
CA LYS A 34 -3.24 -2.76 8.75
C LYS A 34 -4.04 -1.60 8.13
N LEU A 35 -3.39 -0.48 7.82
CA LEU A 35 -4.04 0.69 7.24
C LEU A 35 -4.40 0.51 5.76
N TRP A 36 -3.70 -0.35 5.03
CA TRP A 36 -3.90 -0.51 3.57
C TRP A 36 -4.15 -1.95 3.13
N ILE A 37 -3.87 -2.96 3.95
CA ILE A 37 -4.20 -4.35 3.62
C ILE A 37 -5.69 -4.47 3.33
N GLY A 38 -6.01 -5.08 2.19
CA GLY A 38 -7.38 -5.34 1.79
C GLY A 38 -8.16 -4.07 1.36
N LYS A 39 -7.45 -2.96 1.17
CA LYS A 39 -8.03 -1.72 0.64
C LYS A 39 -7.57 -1.50 -0.80
N ARG A 40 -8.38 -0.81 -1.59
CA ARG A 40 -8.01 -0.23 -2.88
C ARG A 40 -8.01 1.28 -2.73
N PHE A 41 -7.13 1.97 -3.43
CA PHE A 41 -7.20 3.43 -3.49
C PHE A 41 -8.31 3.81 -4.46
N THR A 42 -9.30 4.52 -3.94
CA THR A 42 -10.37 5.13 -4.73
C THR A 42 -9.98 6.55 -5.10
N GLY A 43 -10.38 6.98 -6.28
CA GLY A 43 -10.23 8.35 -6.76
C GLY A 43 -11.38 9.23 -6.29
N THR A 44 -11.69 10.24 -7.11
CA THR A 44 -12.84 11.13 -6.91
C THR A 44 -14.17 10.42 -7.18
N TYR A 45 -15.26 11.05 -6.75
CA TYR A 45 -16.60 10.63 -7.12
C TYR A 45 -16.80 10.73 -8.64
N TYR A 46 -17.41 9.71 -9.25
CA TYR A 46 -17.58 9.61 -10.70
C TYR A 46 -18.80 10.41 -11.16
N THR A 47 -18.61 11.73 -11.31
CA THR A 47 -19.65 12.65 -11.73
C THR A 47 -20.10 12.41 -13.17
N ALA A 48 -21.26 12.95 -13.53
CA ALA A 48 -21.75 12.92 -14.91
C ALA A 48 -20.79 13.61 -15.88
N GLU A 49 -20.11 14.69 -15.48
CA GLU A 49 -19.15 15.34 -16.36
C GLU A 49 -17.94 14.44 -16.65
N LEU A 50 -17.44 13.71 -15.65
CA LEU A 50 -16.32 12.80 -15.83
C LEU A 50 -16.67 11.62 -16.76
N LYS A 51 -17.91 11.11 -16.67
CA LYS A 51 -18.42 10.07 -17.58
C LYS A 51 -18.48 10.51 -19.05
N LEU A 52 -18.64 11.80 -19.30
CA LEU A 52 -18.62 12.35 -20.66
C LEU A 52 -17.21 12.43 -21.25
N VAL A 53 -16.19 12.53 -20.40
CA VAL A 53 -14.78 12.59 -20.81
C VAL A 53 -14.23 11.19 -21.06
N ASP A 54 -14.48 10.27 -20.13
CA ASP A 54 -14.05 8.87 -20.22
C ASP A 54 -15.09 7.99 -19.53
N ALA A 55 -15.91 7.30 -20.33
CA ALA A 55 -17.02 6.49 -19.86
C ALA A 55 -16.57 5.11 -19.33
N ASP A 56 -15.38 4.67 -19.70
CA ASP A 56 -14.91 3.29 -19.47
C ASP A 56 -14.20 3.13 -18.12
N VAL A 57 -14.01 4.23 -17.38
CA VAL A 57 -13.43 4.16 -16.03
C VAL A 57 -14.38 3.45 -15.07
N LEU A 58 -13.84 2.45 -14.40
CA LEU A 58 -14.58 1.66 -13.42
C LEU A 58 -14.82 2.47 -12.15
N ALA A 59 -16.01 2.32 -11.58
CA ALA A 59 -16.37 2.89 -10.29
C ALA A 59 -16.80 1.79 -9.32
N ASN A 60 -16.58 2.02 -8.03
CA ASN A 60 -17.05 1.15 -6.97
C ASN A 60 -18.57 1.34 -6.70
N GLU A 61 -19.12 0.52 -5.81
CA GLU A 61 -20.54 0.57 -5.43
C GLU A 61 -20.95 1.93 -4.83
N ASP A 62 -20.02 2.63 -4.19
CA ASP A 62 -20.22 3.96 -3.60
C ASP A 62 -20.13 5.10 -4.64
N GLY A 63 -19.84 4.79 -5.91
CA GLY A 63 -19.76 5.75 -7.01
C GLY A 63 -18.42 6.48 -7.13
N TYR A 64 -17.38 6.07 -6.42
CA TYR A 64 -16.01 6.57 -6.58
C TYR A 64 -15.26 5.82 -7.67
N LEU A 65 -14.39 6.52 -8.39
CA LEU A 65 -13.50 5.90 -9.36
C LEU A 65 -12.61 4.84 -8.69
N ASP A 66 -12.61 3.63 -9.21
CA ASP A 66 -11.75 2.52 -8.77
C ASP A 66 -11.22 1.79 -10.01
N PRO A 67 -10.15 2.30 -10.65
CA PRO A 67 -9.55 1.67 -11.82
C PRO A 67 -8.99 0.27 -11.53
N LEU A 68 -8.71 -0.02 -10.26
CA LEU A 68 -8.06 -1.24 -9.83
C LEU A 68 -9.05 -2.31 -9.36
N ILE A 69 -10.37 -2.08 -9.48
CA ILE A 69 -11.38 -3.04 -9.07
C ILE A 69 -11.08 -4.39 -9.73
N ASN A 70 -11.02 -4.48 -11.06
CA ASN A 70 -10.79 -5.74 -11.76
C ASN A 70 -9.38 -6.34 -11.54
N SER A 71 -8.36 -5.52 -11.30
CA SER A 71 -6.98 -5.99 -11.10
C SER A 71 -6.71 -6.46 -9.66
N LEU A 72 -7.42 -5.89 -8.68
CA LEU A 72 -7.26 -6.19 -7.25
C LEU A 72 -8.53 -6.79 -6.63
N ASN A 73 -9.33 -7.52 -7.43
CA ASN A 73 -10.55 -8.21 -6.99
C ASN A 73 -10.30 -9.63 -6.46
N GLY A 74 -9.08 -10.16 -6.58
CA GLY A 74 -8.72 -11.51 -6.10
C GLY A 74 -8.11 -11.51 -4.69
N PRO A 75 -7.95 -12.69 -4.07
CA PRO A 75 -7.31 -12.82 -2.76
C PRO A 75 -5.78 -12.64 -2.88
N ILE A 76 -5.31 -11.40 -2.97
CA ILE A 76 -3.88 -11.09 -3.16
C ILE A 76 -3.08 -11.48 -1.90
N PHE A 77 -3.69 -11.39 -0.72
CA PHE A 77 -3.14 -11.92 0.52
C PHE A 77 -4.25 -12.37 1.48
N LYS A 78 -4.24 -13.65 1.88
CA LYS A 78 -5.18 -14.27 2.84
C LYS A 78 -6.68 -14.04 2.55
N GLY A 79 -7.10 -14.08 1.29
CA GLY A 79 -8.54 -14.00 0.98
C GLY A 79 -9.08 -12.57 0.80
N ASN A 80 -8.28 -11.53 1.04
CA ASN A 80 -8.76 -10.14 0.99
C ASN A 80 -8.47 -9.49 -0.39
N PRO A 81 -9.48 -8.94 -1.08
CA PRO A 81 -9.28 -8.13 -2.27
C PRO A 81 -8.62 -6.79 -1.89
N GLY A 82 -7.84 -6.19 -2.80
CA GLY A 82 -7.06 -4.98 -2.55
C GLY A 82 -5.57 -5.24 -2.34
N TYR A 83 -4.84 -4.26 -1.80
CA TYR A 83 -3.40 -4.39 -1.59
C TYR A 83 -3.06 -5.52 -0.62
N GLY A 84 -2.18 -6.43 -1.08
CA GLY A 84 -1.60 -7.49 -0.26
C GLY A 84 -0.37 -7.01 0.50
N PHE A 85 -0.17 -7.52 1.72
CA PHE A 85 1.05 -7.32 2.49
C PHE A 85 1.19 -8.42 3.54
N ASN A 86 2.29 -9.16 3.50
CA ASN A 86 2.66 -10.19 4.46
C ASN A 86 3.48 -9.58 5.61
N PRO A 87 2.92 -9.45 6.84
CA PRO A 87 3.61 -8.82 7.96
C PRO A 87 4.85 -9.57 8.45
N GLU A 88 5.01 -10.84 8.06
CA GLU A 88 6.14 -11.68 8.43
C GLU A 88 7.25 -11.69 7.36
N LYS A 89 7.05 -10.99 6.22
CA LYS A 89 7.98 -10.99 5.08
C LYS A 89 8.23 -9.60 4.50
N ASP A 90 7.17 -8.85 4.19
CA ASP A 90 7.21 -7.68 3.29
C ASP A 90 7.75 -6.40 3.95
N TYR A 91 8.16 -6.46 5.21
CA TYR A 91 8.87 -5.34 5.87
C TYR A 91 10.32 -5.19 5.41
N LEU A 92 10.91 -6.27 4.90
CA LEU A 92 12.28 -6.27 4.40
C LEU A 92 12.24 -6.64 2.92
N LEU A 93 13.08 -5.99 2.11
CA LEU A 93 13.27 -6.38 0.72
C LEU A 93 14.11 -7.66 0.65
N PRO A 94 13.93 -8.52 -0.36
CA PRO A 94 14.82 -9.66 -0.54
C PRO A 94 16.25 -9.19 -0.80
N LEU A 95 17.22 -9.91 -0.25
CA LEU A 95 18.62 -9.78 -0.66
C LEU A 95 18.76 -10.24 -2.13
N PRO A 96 19.55 -9.54 -2.96
CA PRO A 96 19.74 -9.93 -4.35
C PRO A 96 20.38 -11.32 -4.48
N THR A 97 19.90 -12.14 -5.42
CA THR A 97 20.39 -13.52 -5.63
C THR A 97 21.89 -13.58 -5.95
N ASN A 98 22.42 -12.56 -6.63
CA ASN A 98 23.85 -12.47 -6.94
C ASN A 98 24.69 -12.36 -5.66
N GLU A 99 24.25 -11.59 -4.67
CA GLU A 99 24.96 -11.43 -3.39
C GLU A 99 24.95 -12.74 -2.58
N LEU A 100 23.84 -13.47 -2.60
CA LEU A 100 23.73 -14.78 -1.95
C LEU A 100 24.64 -15.83 -2.61
N THR A 101 24.80 -15.75 -3.94
CA THR A 101 25.72 -16.63 -4.68
C THR A 101 27.18 -16.28 -4.39
N LEU A 102 27.51 -14.99 -4.30
CA LEU A 102 28.88 -14.51 -4.06
C LEU A 102 29.34 -14.73 -2.61
N ASN A 103 28.45 -14.58 -1.65
CA ASN A 103 28.77 -14.71 -0.22
C ASN A 103 27.84 -15.72 0.45
N THR A 104 28.31 -16.96 0.58
CA THR A 104 27.58 -18.07 1.19
C THR A 104 27.32 -17.91 2.69
N ASN A 105 27.91 -16.90 3.35
CA ASN A 105 27.59 -16.56 4.73
C ASN A 105 26.36 -15.66 4.86
N LEU A 106 25.86 -15.07 3.77
CA LEU A 106 24.62 -14.30 3.79
C LEU A 106 23.42 -15.23 3.86
N GLN A 107 22.51 -14.93 4.78
CA GLN A 107 21.20 -15.58 4.87
C GLN A 107 20.13 -14.61 4.39
N GLN A 108 19.15 -15.14 3.66
CA GLN A 108 18.04 -14.33 3.15
C GLN A 108 17.19 -13.77 4.31
N ASN A 109 16.55 -12.63 4.05
CA ASN A 109 15.56 -12.05 4.96
C ASN A 109 14.39 -13.02 5.17
N PRO A 110 13.82 -13.10 6.39
CA PRO A 110 12.76 -14.06 6.70
C PRO A 110 11.60 -14.03 5.69
N GLY A 111 11.24 -15.21 5.20
CA GLY A 111 10.11 -15.42 4.29
C GLY A 111 10.39 -15.18 2.81
N TRP A 112 11.58 -14.70 2.43
CA TRP A 112 12.01 -14.52 1.04
C TRP A 112 12.83 -15.70 0.51
#